data_AF-A0A835RA37-F1
#
_entry.id   AF-A0A835RA37-F1
#
_cell.length_a   1.000
_cell.length_b   1.000
_cell.length_c   1.000
_cell.angle_alpha   90.00
_cell.angle_beta   90.00
_cell.angle_gamma   90.00
#
_symmetry.space_group_name_H-M   'P 1'
#
loop_
_entity.id
_entity.type
_entity.pdbx_description
1 polymer ?
#
loop_
_entity_poly.entity_id
_entity_poly.type
_entity_poly.pdbx_seq_one_letter_code
_entity_poly.pdbx_strand_id
1 'polypeptide(L)'
;MAVEVVEIVDQYDEACIPEFVISINLNQQEDLIVWMRTAALPTFRKLYGRIEEDLQPNDLITVAIENNYNTYSFSGGKKLVLSTTTWIGGKNDFLGTAYITIGSICLFLATAFIILYVFKPRTLGDPAYLSWNRNG
;
A
#
# COMPACT_ATOMS: atom_id res chain seq x y z
N MET A 1 5.44 2.68 19.00
CA MET A 1 4.20 3.44 18.78
C MET A 1 3.51 2.80 17.59
N ALA A 2 2.76 1.73 17.84
CA ALA A 2 1.96 1.08 16.84
C ALA A 2 0.56 1.68 16.99
N VAL A 3 0.18 2.53 16.05
CA VAL A 3 -1.15 3.13 16.08
C VAL A 3 -2.09 2.13 15.44
N GLU A 4 -3.03 1.62 16.22
CA GLU A 4 -4.03 0.68 15.73
C GLU A 4 -5.19 1.42 15.08
N VAL A 5 -5.44 1.03 13.84
CA VAL A 5 -6.38 1.66 12.94
C VAL A 5 -7.46 0.64 12.63
N VAL A 6 -8.70 1.04 12.91
CA VAL A 6 -9.89 0.27 12.56
C VAL A 6 -10.35 0.75 11.19
N GLU A 7 -10.24 -0.13 10.20
CA GLU A 7 -10.71 0.14 8.84
C GLU A 7 -11.95 -0.69 8.54
N ILE A 8 -12.96 -0.05 7.97
CA ILE A 8 -14.07 -0.76 7.33
C ILE A 8 -13.70 -0.94 5.86
N VAL A 9 -13.62 -2.20 5.45
CA VAL A 9 -13.42 -2.62 4.06
C VAL A 9 -14.80 -2.90 3.49
N ASP A 10 -15.34 -1.89 2.81
CA ASP A 10 -16.61 -1.99 2.12
C ASP A 10 -16.36 -1.99 0.61
N GLN A 11 -17.00 -2.92 -0.08
CA GLN A 11 -17.13 -2.90 -1.53
C GLN A 11 -18.37 -2.08 -1.88
N TYR A 12 -18.18 -0.90 -2.44
CA TYR A 12 -19.24 0.11 -2.62
C TYR A 12 -20.06 -0.02 -3.89
N ASP A 13 -21.31 0.43 -3.74
CA ASP A 13 -21.94 1.42 -4.60
C ASP A 13 -22.38 2.63 -3.73
N GLU A 14 -22.44 3.84 -4.30
CA GLU A 14 -22.70 5.11 -3.61
C GLU A 14 -24.18 5.28 -3.22
N ALA A 15 -24.55 5.15 -1.94
CA ALA A 15 -25.82 5.70 -1.45
C ALA A 15 -25.89 5.82 0.08
N CYS A 16 -26.72 6.77 0.52
CA CYS A 16 -27.23 7.00 1.88
C CYS A 16 -26.29 7.75 2.85
N ILE A 17 -26.23 9.08 2.68
CA ILE A 17 -25.97 9.98 3.80
C ILE A 17 -27.34 10.22 4.47
N PRO A 18 -27.57 9.81 5.73
CA PRO A 18 -28.83 10.09 6.39
C PRO A 18 -28.98 11.61 6.62
N GLU A 19 -30.19 12.11 6.38
CA GLU A 19 -30.59 13.52 6.50
C GLU A 19 -30.38 14.10 7.93
N PHE A 20 -30.11 13.23 8.91
CA PHE A 20 -29.80 13.55 10.31
C PHE A 20 -28.42 14.20 10.53
N VAL A 21 -27.51 14.13 9.55
CA VAL A 21 -26.13 14.66 9.62
C VAL A 21 -26.08 16.21 9.50
N ILE A 22 -27.20 16.86 9.15
CA ILE A 22 -27.22 18.27 8.70
C ILE A 22 -27.14 19.30 9.85
N SER A 23 -27.36 18.91 11.12
CA SER A 23 -27.33 19.85 12.26
C SER A 23 -25.96 20.03 12.91
N ILE A 24 -24.95 19.28 12.50
CA ILE A 24 -23.58 19.31 13.05
C ILE A 24 -22.67 20.04 12.06
N ASN A 25 -21.70 20.81 12.55
CA ASN A 25 -20.75 21.49 11.67
C ASN A 25 -19.89 20.46 10.92
N LEU A 26 -19.78 20.60 9.60
CA LEU A 26 -19.04 19.70 8.71
C LEU A 26 -17.58 19.49 9.15
N ASN A 27 -16.95 20.50 9.74
CA ASN A 27 -15.56 20.42 10.21
C ASN A 27 -15.37 19.44 11.39
N GLN A 28 -16.44 19.08 12.10
CA GLN A 28 -16.39 18.13 13.22
C GLN A 28 -16.78 16.70 12.81
N GLN A 29 -17.19 16.50 11.55
CA GLN A 29 -17.68 15.21 11.04
C GLN A 29 -16.57 14.48 10.28
N GLU A 30 -15.62 13.92 11.02
CA GLU A 30 -14.46 13.20 10.44
C GLU A 30 -14.90 12.02 9.55
N ASP A 31 -15.89 11.23 9.99
CA ASP A 31 -16.42 10.09 9.22
C ASP A 31 -17.00 10.51 7.87
N LEU A 32 -17.70 11.64 7.82
CA LEU A 32 -18.26 12.19 6.59
C LEU A 32 -17.13 12.64 5.66
N ILE A 33 -16.11 13.31 6.21
CA ILE A 33 -14.93 13.73 5.43
C ILE A 33 -14.23 12.52 4.82
N VAL A 34 -14.06 11.44 5.59
CA VAL A 34 -13.50 10.17 5.12
C VAL A 34 -14.36 9.54 4.03
N TRP A 35 -15.69 9.59 4.18
CA TRP A 35 -16.64 9.10 3.18
C TRP A 35 -16.57 9.86 1.86
N MET A 36 -16.52 11.19 1.90
CA MET A 36 -16.51 12.06 0.72
C MET A 36 -15.27 11.88 -0.17
N ARG A 37 -14.15 11.35 0.35
CA ARG A 37 -12.98 11.01 -0.47
C ARG A 37 -13.31 9.78 -1.33
N THR A 38 -13.49 9.92 -2.64
CA THR A 38 -13.75 8.76 -3.51
C THR A 38 -12.57 7.78 -3.54
N ALA A 39 -12.87 6.48 -3.62
CA ALA A 39 -11.85 5.43 -3.74
C ALA A 39 -11.58 5.12 -5.23
N ALA A 40 -10.35 4.78 -5.56
CA ALA A 40 -9.95 4.46 -6.94
C ALA A 40 -10.24 3.01 -7.36
N LEU A 41 -10.46 2.10 -6.41
CA LEU A 41 -10.68 0.67 -6.63
C LEU A 41 -12.03 0.24 -6.07
N PRO A 42 -12.68 -0.82 -6.62
CA PRO A 42 -13.97 -1.32 -6.14
C PRO A 42 -13.87 -1.91 -4.72
N THR A 43 -12.71 -2.44 -4.36
CA THR A 43 -12.39 -2.84 -2.98
C THR A 43 -11.56 -1.74 -2.35
N PHE A 44 -12.10 -1.11 -1.32
CA PHE A 44 -11.36 -0.07 -0.61
C PHE A 44 -11.56 -0.16 0.89
N ARG A 45 -10.77 0.64 1.59
CA ARG A 45 -10.75 0.70 3.04
C ARG A 45 -10.96 2.13 3.46
N LYS A 46 -11.78 2.33 4.48
CA LYS A 46 -12.06 3.62 5.10
C LYS A 46 -11.72 3.54 6.57
N LEU A 47 -10.99 4.55 7.04
CA LEU A 47 -10.73 4.70 8.46
C LEU A 47 -12.05 4.97 9.19
N TYR A 48 -12.38 4.13 10.16
CA TYR A 48 -13.50 4.37 11.06
C TYR A 48 -13.05 4.97 12.38
N GLY A 49 -11.87 4.55 12.85
CA GLY A 49 -11.33 5.05 14.11
C GLY A 49 -9.91 4.60 14.35
N ARG A 50 -9.31 5.21 15.37
CA ARG A 50 -7.95 4.93 15.82
C ARG A 50 -7.95 4.69 17.31
N ILE A 51 -7.20 3.68 17.73
CA ILE A 51 -6.89 3.42 19.13
C ILE A 51 -5.47 3.96 19.35
N GLU A 52 -5.33 4.97 20.22
CA GLU A 52 -4.04 5.59 20.52
C GLU A 52 -3.31 4.90 21.70
N GLU A 53 -3.95 3.91 22.31
CA GLU A 53 -3.39 3.10 23.41
C GLU A 53 -2.75 1.83 22.86
N ASP A 54 -1.61 1.43 23.42
CA ASP A 54 -0.94 0.18 23.06
C ASP A 54 -1.73 -1.01 23.65
N LEU A 55 -2.26 -1.88 22.78
CA LEU A 55 -2.95 -3.10 23.19
C LEU A 55 -1.96 -4.22 23.53
N GLN A 56 -2.26 -4.98 24.58
CA GLN A 56 -1.49 -6.14 24.99
C GLN A 56 -2.04 -7.43 24.35
N PRO A 57 -1.17 -8.44 24.14
CA PRO A 57 -1.63 -9.76 23.72
C PRO A 57 -2.64 -10.32 24.75
N ASN A 58 -3.80 -10.76 24.25
CA ASN A 58 -5.01 -11.18 25.00
C ASN A 58 -5.96 -10.08 25.49
N ASP A 59 -5.76 -8.81 25.10
CA ASP A 59 -6.80 -7.81 25.35
C ASP A 59 -8.07 -8.12 24.55
N LEU A 60 -9.22 -8.09 25.24
CA LEU A 60 -10.51 -8.39 24.66
C LEU A 60 -11.17 -7.11 24.14
N ILE A 61 -11.15 -6.92 22.83
CA ILE A 61 -11.85 -5.82 22.16
C ILE A 61 -13.25 -6.30 21.76
N THR A 62 -14.28 -5.67 22.31
CA THR A 62 -15.67 -5.92 21.91
C THR A 62 -16.12 -4.82 20.96
N VAL A 63 -16.42 -5.20 19.71
CA VAL A 63 -16.93 -4.26 18.70
C VAL A 63 -18.40 -4.55 18.46
N ALA A 64 -19.27 -3.60 18.80
CA ALA A 64 -20.69 -3.66 18.46
C ALA A 64 -20.90 -2.97 17.11
N ILE A 65 -21.41 -3.70 16.13
CA ILE A 65 -21.62 -3.20 14.76
C ILE A 65 -23.11 -3.25 14.46
N GLU A 66 -23.69 -2.09 14.13
CA GLU A 66 -25.06 -1.98 13.63
C GLU A 66 -25.06 -1.88 12.10
N ASN A 67 -25.79 -2.78 11.44
CA ASN A 67 -25.86 -2.80 9.99
C ASN A 67 -26.95 -1.85 9.46
N ASN A 68 -26.62 -0.57 9.32
CA ASN A 68 -27.52 0.44 8.78
C ASN A 68 -27.45 0.58 7.25
N TYR A 69 -26.50 -0.08 6.59
CA TYR A 69 -26.31 0.01 5.13
C TYR A 69 -26.33 -1.37 4.49
N ASN A 70 -27.42 -1.73 3.83
CA ASN A 70 -27.61 -3.05 3.26
C ASN A 70 -26.87 -3.22 1.91
N THR A 71 -25.95 -4.19 1.82
CA THR A 71 -25.18 -4.52 0.60
C THR A 71 -25.71 -5.72 -0.19
N TYR A 72 -26.81 -6.35 0.26
CA TYR A 72 -27.32 -7.58 -0.36
C TYR A 72 -27.83 -7.39 -1.79
N SER A 73 -28.33 -6.20 -2.15
CA SER A 73 -28.86 -5.89 -3.49
C SER A 73 -27.79 -5.90 -4.58
N PHE A 74 -26.53 -5.63 -4.23
CA PHE A 74 -25.40 -5.58 -5.17
C PHE A 74 -24.29 -6.60 -4.81
N SER A 75 -24.60 -7.56 -3.93
CA SER A 75 -23.67 -8.62 -3.50
C SER A 75 -22.33 -8.08 -2.96
N GLY A 76 -22.35 -6.91 -2.30
CA GLY A 76 -21.17 -6.29 -1.72
C GLY A 76 -20.79 -6.92 -0.37
N GLY A 77 -19.50 -7.15 -0.15
CA GLY A 77 -18.96 -7.60 1.13
C GLY A 77 -18.53 -6.42 2.01
N LYS A 78 -18.80 -6.52 3.31
CA LYS A 78 -18.28 -5.61 4.35
C LYS A 78 -17.39 -6.38 5.31
N LYS A 79 -16.26 -5.81 5.71
CA LYS A 79 -15.37 -6.41 6.70
C LYS A 79 -14.79 -5.33 7.60
N LEU A 80 -14.75 -5.57 8.90
CA LEU A 80 -13.98 -4.77 9.83
C LEU A 80 -12.57 -5.35 9.95
N VAL A 81 -11.56 -4.52 9.75
CA VAL A 81 -10.15 -4.89 9.78
C VAL A 81 -9.45 -4.03 10.81
N LEU A 82 -8.86 -4.69 11.81
CA LEU A 82 -7.93 -4.06 12.74
C LEU A 82 -6.52 -4.16 12.15
N SER A 83 -5.82 -3.04 12.06
CA SER A 83 -4.48 -2.99 11.48
C SER A 83 -3.59 -2.02 12.24
N THR A 84 -2.39 -2.46 12.59
CA THR A 84 -1.35 -1.58 13.10
C THR A 84 -0.69 -0.84 11.94
N THR A 85 -0.64 0.48 12.03
CA THR A 85 0.13 1.30 11.08
C THR A 85 1.56 1.44 11.57
N THR A 86 2.51 1.20 10.67
CA THR A 86 3.93 1.49 10.88
C THR A 86 4.28 2.78 10.14
N TRP A 87 5.50 3.29 10.35
CA TRP A 87 6.03 4.46 9.61
C TRP A 87 5.80 4.38 8.09
N ILE A 88 5.89 3.17 7.52
CA ILE A 88 5.77 2.94 6.08
C ILE A 88 4.33 2.68 5.62
N GLY A 89 3.38 2.72 6.57
CA GLY A 89 1.96 2.44 6.37
C GLY A 89 1.54 1.07 6.93
N GLY A 90 0.47 0.53 6.36
CA GLY A 90 -0.01 -0.82 6.67
C GLY A 90 0.86 -1.93 6.07
N LYS A 91 0.53 -3.18 6.38
CA LYS A 91 1.25 -4.35 5.86
C LYS A 91 1.18 -4.40 4.33
N ASN A 92 2.32 -4.21 3.66
CA ASN A 92 2.45 -4.34 2.21
C ASN A 92 3.79 -4.98 1.81
N ASP A 93 3.75 -6.26 1.46
CA ASP A 93 4.94 -7.03 1.07
C ASP A 93 5.42 -6.72 -0.37
N PHE A 94 4.61 -5.99 -1.16
CA PHE A 94 4.93 -5.64 -2.53
C PHE A 94 6.18 -4.77 -2.62
N LEU A 95 6.27 -3.74 -1.77
CA LEU A 95 7.37 -2.78 -1.82
C LEU A 95 8.70 -3.47 -1.49
N GLY A 96 8.73 -4.29 -0.43
CA GLY A 96 9.92 -5.06 -0.05
C GLY A 96 10.37 -6.03 -1.14
N THR A 97 9.42 -6.76 -1.75
CA THR A 97 9.70 -7.68 -2.85
C THR A 97 10.25 -6.94 -4.08
N ALA A 98 9.69 -5.77 -4.41
CA ALA A 98 10.18 -4.94 -5.51
C ALA A 98 11.64 -4.50 -5.29
N TYR A 99 12.00 -4.06 -4.09
CA TYR A 99 13.39 -3.68 -3.79
C TYR A 99 14.36 -4.85 -3.85
N ILE A 100 13.99 -6.02 -3.30
CA ILE A 100 14.83 -7.21 -3.33
C ILE A 100 15.05 -7.70 -4.77
N THR A 101 14.00 -7.71 -5.59
CA THR A 101 14.11 -8.14 -6.99
C THR A 101 15.01 -7.21 -7.80
N ILE A 102 14.83 -5.90 -7.69
CA ILE A 102 15.69 -4.91 -8.38
C ILE A 102 17.14 -5.01 -7.88
N GLY A 103 17.34 -5.11 -6.57
CA GLY A 103 18.67 -5.28 -5.97
C GLY A 103 19.38 -6.55 -6.45
N SER A 104 18.65 -7.67 -6.54
CA SER A 104 19.17 -8.94 -7.05
C SER A 104 19.59 -8.85 -8.52
N ILE A 105 18.79 -8.18 -9.37
CA ILE A 105 19.13 -7.99 -10.79
C ILE A 105 20.39 -7.14 -10.92
N CYS A 106 20.51 -6.06 -10.15
CA CYS A 106 21.68 -5.19 -10.15
C CYS A 106 22.94 -5.93 -9.71
N LEU A 107 22.87 -6.72 -8.62
CA LEU A 107 23.99 -7.54 -8.16
C LEU A 107 24.42 -8.60 -9.17
N PHE A 108 23.45 -9.23 -9.84
CA PHE A 108 23.74 -10.21 -10.88
C PHE A 108 24.49 -9.57 -12.05
N LEU A 109 24.01 -8.42 -12.55
CA LEU A 109 24.66 -7.67 -13.62
C LEU A 109 26.06 -7.18 -13.23
N ALA A 110 26.22 -6.65 -12.02
CA ALA A 110 27.53 -6.22 -11.50
C ALA A 110 28.52 -7.40 -11.47
N THR A 111 28.09 -8.55 -10.97
CA THR A 111 28.91 -9.76 -10.92
C THR A 111 29.28 -10.24 -12.33
N ALA A 112 28.32 -10.25 -13.26
CA ALA A 112 28.56 -10.62 -14.65
C ALA A 112 29.58 -9.68 -15.32
N PHE A 113 29.49 -8.37 -15.10
CA PHE A 113 30.46 -7.41 -15.63
C PHE A 113 31.85 -7.57 -15.01
N ILE A 114 31.94 -7.86 -13.71
CA ILE A 114 33.22 -8.15 -13.05
C ILE A 114 33.87 -9.39 -13.65
N ILE A 115 33.09 -10.46 -13.84
CA ILE A 115 33.56 -11.69 -14.48
C ILE A 115 34.07 -11.39 -15.89
N LEU A 116 33.29 -10.69 -16.72
CA LEU A 116 33.71 -10.31 -18.07
C LEU A 116 34.97 -9.44 -18.08
N TYR A 117 35.09 -8.51 -17.14
CA TYR A 117 36.27 -7.65 -17.01
C TYR A 117 37.53 -8.46 -16.68
N VAL A 118 37.44 -9.45 -15.79
CA VAL A 118 38.58 -10.30 -15.42
C VAL A 118 38.96 -11.28 -16.52
N PHE A 119 37.99 -11.90 -17.21
CA PHE A 119 38.28 -12.87 -18.28
C PHE A 119 38.67 -12.24 -19.62
N LYS A 120 38.14 -11.06 -19.93
CA LYS A 120 38.41 -10.32 -21.18
C LYS A 120 38.79 -8.86 -20.84
N PRO A 121 39.91 -8.63 -20.14
CA PRO A 121 40.34 -7.27 -19.82
C PRO A 121 40.61 -6.52 -21.12
N ARG A 122 39.76 -5.53 -21.44
CA ARG A 122 40.02 -4.60 -22.54
C ARG A 122 40.77 -3.40 -22.01
N THR A 123 41.86 -3.05 -22.68
CA THR A 123 42.53 -1.77 -22.50
C THR A 123 41.57 -0.64 -22.87
N LEU A 124 41.41 0.32 -21.96
CA LEU A 124 40.58 1.49 -22.21
C LEU A 124 41.24 2.33 -23.31
N GLY A 125 40.51 2.62 -24.40
CA GLY A 125 40.99 3.50 -25.46
C GLY A 125 41.93 2.86 -26.50
N ASP A 126 41.86 1.55 -26.71
CA ASP A 126 42.68 0.87 -27.72
C ASP A 126 42.31 1.30 -29.17
N PRO A 127 43.23 1.94 -29.93
CA PRO A 127 42.97 2.40 -31.29
C PRO A 127 42.77 1.25 -32.29
N ALA A 128 43.08 0.00 -31.93
CA ALA A 128 42.84 -1.17 -32.77
C ALA A 128 41.34 -1.46 -33.02
N TYR A 129 40.46 -1.00 -32.12
CA TYR A 129 38.99 -1.18 -32.25
C TYR A 129 38.28 -0.03 -32.97
N LEU A 130 39.02 1.00 -33.40
CA LEU A 130 38.45 2.10 -34.19
C LEU A 130 38.00 1.56 -35.55
N SER A 131 36.78 1.89 -35.96
CA SER A 131 36.16 1.31 -37.15
C SER A 131 36.95 1.53 -38.44
N TRP A 132 37.72 2.63 -38.52
CA TRP A 132 38.59 2.97 -39.64
C TRP A 132 39.98 2.33 -39.60
N ASN A 133 40.39 1.76 -38.46
CA ASN A 133 41.68 1.05 -38.29
C ASN A 133 41.52 -0.48 -38.40
N ARG A 134 40.27 -0.95 -38.45
CA ARG A 134 39.94 -2.36 -38.53
C ARG A 134 40.00 -2.81 -39.99
N ASN A 135 41.18 -3.23 -40.43
CA ASN A 135 41.33 -3.85 -41.75
C ASN A 135 40.44 -5.10 -41.81
N GLY A 136 39.61 -5.19 -42.85
CA GLY A 136 38.67 -6.29 -43.09
C GLY A 136 39.36 -7.65 -43.18
#